data_AF-A0A3M1ACL7-F1
#
_entry.id   AF-A0A3M1ACL7-F1
#
_cell.length_a   1.000
_cell.length_b   1.000
_cell.length_c   1.000
_cell.angle_alpha   90.00
_cell.angle_beta   90.00
_cell.angle_gamma   90.00
#
_symmetry.space_group_name_H-M   'P 1'
#
loop_
_entity.id
_entity.type
_entity.pdbx_description
1 polymer ?
#
loop_
_entity_poly.entity_id
_entity_poly.type
_entity_poly.pdbx_seq_one_letter_code
_entity_poly.pdbx_strand_id
1 'polypeptide(L)'
;MIDTKRPRRRRQRSMLGDGQHEAQIIPASPVHDFTWAVQNLPLSIEFDTARLSSAPAAPAKPQAGQATSRAAFGGTNGKLATERESDGMDFKRMTLVGLTVAGMTAGAVWAAGNDGPPPAVKARQAHMQLYAFNLGMLGAMAKGAAEFDAEKAQRAANNLAALVSIDQTDYWVPGTSSAEIMETRLKPELFDNIPDVITKVKALEDAVMALQGAAGTLDGLRGAIGPVGGACGACHKAYREPKQ
;
A
#
# COMPACT_ATOMS: atom_id res chain seq x y z
N MET A 1 1.02 34.58 90.67
CA MET A 1 1.49 33.24 90.25
C MET A 1 0.54 32.82 89.12
N ILE A 2 0.90 32.79 87.84
CA ILE A 2 1.94 31.99 87.15
C ILE A 2 2.29 32.73 85.84
N ASP A 3 3.51 33.24 85.73
CA ASP A 3 4.57 32.93 84.75
C ASP A 3 4.28 33.21 83.25
N THR A 4 4.72 34.39 82.81
CA THR A 4 4.91 34.78 81.41
C THR A 4 6.28 34.29 80.90
N LYS A 5 6.32 33.24 80.07
CA LYS A 5 7.54 32.87 79.32
C LYS A 5 7.30 32.78 77.82
N ARG A 6 7.82 33.80 77.12
CA ARG A 6 8.11 33.79 75.68
C ARG A 6 9.19 32.74 75.37
N PRO A 7 9.01 31.87 74.36
CA PRO A 7 10.12 31.09 73.85
C PRO A 7 11.00 31.90 72.89
N ARG A 8 12.32 31.73 73.10
CA ARG A 8 13.43 32.41 72.42
C ARG A 8 13.53 32.03 70.95
N ARG A 9 13.70 33.04 70.07
CA ARG A 9 14.14 32.86 68.67
C ARG A 9 15.51 32.18 68.65
N ARG A 10 15.54 30.92 68.20
CA ARG A 10 16.78 30.18 67.95
C ARG A 10 17.29 30.59 66.56
N ARG A 11 18.32 31.45 66.53
CA ARG A 11 19.15 31.68 65.34
C ARG A 11 19.84 30.35 65.01
N GLN A 12 19.37 29.65 63.98
CA GLN A 12 20.16 28.61 63.37
C GLN A 12 21.19 29.27 62.46
N ARG A 13 22.45 28.99 62.82
CA ARG A 13 23.67 29.47 62.23
C ARG A 13 23.89 28.67 60.94
N SER A 14 24.16 29.41 59.86
CA SER A 14 24.75 28.92 58.62
C SER A 14 25.88 27.94 58.92
N MET A 15 25.74 26.71 58.43
CA MET A 15 26.85 25.82 58.15
C MET A 15 26.82 25.53 56.67
N LEU A 16 27.72 26.19 55.96
CA LEU A 16 28.19 25.80 54.64
C LEU A 16 28.73 24.37 54.76
N GLY A 17 28.08 23.45 54.03
CA GLY A 17 28.62 22.15 53.68
C GLY A 17 28.73 22.12 52.17
N ASP A 18 29.95 22.34 51.67
CA ASP A 18 30.33 22.07 50.28
C ASP A 18 30.26 20.55 50.06
N GLY A 19 29.08 20.08 49.67
CA GLY A 19 28.85 18.73 49.18
C GLY A 19 28.60 18.81 47.69
N GLN A 20 29.67 18.64 46.90
CA GLN A 20 29.58 18.44 45.46
C GLN A 20 28.89 17.09 45.21
N HIS A 21 27.56 17.14 45.03
CA HIS A 21 26.84 16.09 44.34
C HIS A 21 26.71 16.52 42.88
N GLU A 22 27.65 16.03 42.09
CA GLU A 22 27.58 15.92 40.64
C GLU A 22 26.18 15.41 40.26
N ALA A 23 25.33 16.32 39.80
CA ALA A 23 24.17 15.95 39.02
C ALA A 23 24.71 15.33 37.72
N GLN A 24 24.65 14.01 37.64
CA GLN A 24 24.97 13.27 36.44
C GLN A 24 23.98 13.71 35.36
N ILE A 25 24.42 14.66 34.55
CA ILE A 25 23.77 15.04 33.29
C ILE A 25 23.82 13.78 32.43
N ILE A 26 22.68 13.09 32.30
CA ILE A 26 22.51 12.08 31.26
C ILE A 26 22.54 12.85 29.93
N PRO A 27 23.55 12.66 29.06
CA PRO A 27 23.53 13.28 27.75
C PRO A 27 22.35 12.72 26.96
N ALA A 28 21.54 13.62 26.42
CA ALA A 28 20.53 13.28 25.42
C ALA A 28 21.18 12.44 24.31
N SER A 29 20.61 11.27 24.03
CA SER A 29 21.06 10.41 22.95
C SER A 29 20.94 11.15 21.61
N PRO A 30 21.98 11.18 20.77
CA PRO A 30 21.88 11.85 19.48
C PRO A 30 21.08 10.96 18.52
N VAL A 31 19.85 11.37 18.20
CA VAL A 31 19.07 10.86 17.05
C VAL A 31 19.50 11.50 15.72
N HIS A 32 20.70 12.09 15.67
CA HIS A 32 21.30 12.65 14.48
C HIS A 32 22.47 11.79 14.01
N ASP A 33 22.21 10.53 13.65
CA ASP A 33 23.21 9.81 12.85
C ASP A 33 22.66 8.70 11.94
N PHE A 34 21.59 9.00 11.21
CA PHE A 34 21.16 8.14 10.11
C PHE A 34 22.14 8.21 8.92
N THR A 35 22.94 9.28 8.84
CA THR A 35 23.95 9.51 7.80
C THR A 35 25.18 8.62 7.95
N TRP A 36 25.70 8.40 9.17
CA TRP A 36 26.82 7.48 9.40
C TRP A 36 26.46 6.01 9.14
N ALA A 37 25.23 5.60 9.48
CA ALA A 37 24.75 4.24 9.23
C ALA A 37 24.71 3.89 7.73
N VAL A 38 24.46 4.86 6.84
CA VAL A 38 24.48 4.65 5.39
C VAL A 38 25.92 4.68 4.83
N GLN A 39 26.82 5.46 5.43
CA GLN A 39 28.21 5.60 4.97
C GLN A 39 29.14 4.46 5.42
N ASN A 40 28.80 3.72 6.48
CA ASN A 40 29.62 2.63 7.02
C ASN A 40 29.01 1.23 6.87
N LEU A 41 27.99 1.06 6.03
CA LEU A 41 27.60 -0.28 5.59
C LEU A 41 28.77 -0.89 4.76
N PRO A 42 29.20 -2.13 5.03
CA PRO A 42 30.18 -2.79 4.16
C PRO A 42 29.61 -2.91 2.75
N LEU A 43 30.16 -2.10 1.84
CA LEU A 43 29.98 -2.11 0.39
C LEU A 43 30.52 -3.42 -0.20
N SER A 44 29.80 -4.52 0.00
CA SER A 44 30.12 -5.82 -0.63
C SER A 44 28.87 -6.52 -1.12
N ILE A 45 27.89 -5.74 -1.59
CA ILE A 45 26.98 -6.21 -2.64
C ILE A 45 27.37 -5.43 -3.88
N GLU A 46 28.44 -5.89 -4.54
CA GLU A 46 28.73 -5.48 -5.90
C GLU A 46 27.56 -5.97 -6.77
N PHE A 47 26.70 -5.04 -7.19
CA PHE A 47 25.83 -5.26 -8.33
C PHE A 47 26.73 -5.41 -9.56
N ASP A 48 27.06 -6.65 -9.91
CA ASP A 48 27.79 -6.99 -11.12
C ASP A 48 26.93 -6.66 -12.36
N THR A 49 27.12 -5.45 -12.87
CA THR A 49 26.50 -4.96 -14.11
C THR A 49 27.07 -5.64 -15.36
N ALA A 50 28.18 -6.38 -15.25
CA ALA A 50 28.79 -7.10 -16.39
C ALA A 50 28.06 -8.42 -16.69
N ARG A 51 27.30 -8.98 -15.74
CA ARG A 51 26.48 -10.18 -15.96
C ARG A 51 25.17 -9.92 -16.71
N LEU A 52 24.77 -8.66 -16.87
CA LEU A 52 23.60 -8.27 -17.70
C LEU A 52 23.93 -8.16 -19.20
N SER A 53 25.21 -8.16 -19.58
CA SER A 53 25.64 -7.95 -20.98
C SER A 53 26.11 -9.23 -21.70
N SER A 54 26.15 -10.39 -21.02
CA SER A 54 26.76 -11.61 -21.57
C SER A 54 25.99 -12.91 -21.28
N ALA A 55 24.66 -12.88 -21.37
CA ALA A 55 23.88 -14.12 -21.40
C ALA A 55 24.09 -14.84 -22.75
N PRO A 56 24.62 -16.08 -22.80
CA PRO A 56 24.69 -16.83 -24.04
C PRO A 56 23.28 -17.21 -24.50
N ALA A 57 23.02 -17.06 -25.80
CA ALA A 57 21.78 -17.47 -26.44
C ALA A 57 21.47 -18.95 -26.11
N ALA A 58 20.28 -19.19 -25.56
CA ALA A 58 19.80 -20.54 -25.28
C ALA A 58 19.67 -21.35 -26.59
N PRO A 59 20.05 -22.64 -26.62
CA PRO A 59 19.92 -23.45 -27.81
C PRO A 59 18.46 -23.72 -28.16
N ALA A 60 18.09 -23.45 -29.41
CA ALA A 60 16.79 -23.81 -29.96
C ALA A 60 16.58 -25.33 -29.88
N LYS A 61 15.50 -25.76 -29.21
CA LYS A 61 15.05 -27.15 -29.21
C LYS A 61 14.13 -27.43 -30.42
N PRO A 62 14.13 -28.68 -30.93
CA PRO A 62 13.67 -29.00 -32.27
C PRO A 62 12.15 -29.06 -32.41
N GLN A 63 11.68 -28.66 -33.59
CA GLN A 63 10.27 -28.76 -34.00
C GLN A 63 9.85 -30.23 -34.07
N ALA A 64 8.81 -30.57 -33.31
CA ALA A 64 8.15 -31.86 -33.38
C ALA A 64 7.25 -31.93 -34.63
N GLY A 65 7.62 -32.83 -35.54
CA GLY A 65 6.72 -33.78 -36.21
C GLY A 65 5.49 -33.23 -36.93
N GLN A 66 5.62 -33.04 -38.24
CA GLN A 66 4.49 -33.07 -39.16
C GLN A 66 3.84 -34.47 -39.13
N ALA A 67 2.63 -34.56 -38.60
CA ALA A 67 1.78 -35.73 -38.74
C ALA A 67 1.08 -35.66 -40.10
N THR A 68 1.45 -36.58 -40.98
CA THR A 68 0.81 -36.82 -42.27
C THR A 68 -0.45 -37.67 -42.05
N SER A 69 -1.62 -37.12 -42.36
CA SER A 69 -2.83 -37.91 -42.53
C SER A 69 -3.22 -37.95 -44.01
N ARG A 70 -2.90 -39.08 -44.65
CA ARG A 70 -3.49 -39.54 -45.91
C ARG A 70 -4.98 -39.82 -45.70
N ALA A 71 -5.82 -39.18 -46.50
CA ALA A 71 -7.15 -39.67 -46.89
C ALA A 71 -7.31 -39.30 -48.38
N ALA A 72 -7.05 -40.25 -49.27
CA ALA A 72 -8.06 -41.12 -49.88
C ALA A 72 -8.85 -40.40 -50.98
N PHE A 73 -8.40 -40.68 -52.21
CA PHE A 73 -8.99 -40.35 -53.50
C PHE A 73 -10.30 -41.15 -53.74
N GLY A 74 -11.27 -40.48 -54.36
CA GLY A 74 -12.48 -41.05 -54.97
C GLY A 74 -13.54 -39.96 -55.04
N GLY A 75 -14.21 -39.61 -56.13
CA GLY A 75 -14.34 -40.20 -57.46
C GLY A 75 -15.67 -39.70 -58.05
N THR A 76 -15.59 -39.07 -59.22
CA THR A 76 -16.61 -38.99 -60.30
C THR A 76 -17.89 -38.15 -60.16
N ASN A 77 -17.96 -37.15 -61.06
CA ASN A 77 -19.01 -36.85 -62.05
C ASN A 77 -20.44 -36.45 -61.62
N GLY A 78 -20.81 -35.23 -62.00
CA GLY A 78 -22.20 -34.79 -62.17
C GLY A 78 -22.28 -33.45 -62.92
N LYS A 79 -22.77 -33.47 -64.16
CA LYS A 79 -22.87 -32.38 -65.13
C LYS A 79 -24.31 -31.81 -65.11
N LEU A 80 -24.47 -30.60 -65.68
CA LEU A 80 -25.72 -29.87 -66.09
C LEU A 80 -26.16 -28.78 -65.08
N ALA A 81 -25.86 -27.50 -65.33
CA ALA A 81 -26.48 -26.58 -66.30
C ALA A 81 -27.92 -26.18 -65.92
N THR A 82 -28.11 -24.90 -65.58
CA THR A 82 -29.03 -23.94 -66.25
C THR A 82 -29.00 -22.57 -65.52
N GLU A 83 -28.55 -21.56 -66.26
CA GLU A 83 -28.99 -20.15 -66.33
C GLU A 83 -29.73 -19.48 -65.16
N ARG A 84 -29.20 -18.33 -64.70
CA ARG A 84 -29.93 -17.04 -64.76
C ARG A 84 -29.04 -15.82 -64.51
N GLU A 85 -29.15 -14.88 -65.44
CA GLU A 85 -29.10 -13.42 -65.30
C GLU A 85 -27.91 -12.77 -64.57
N SER A 86 -27.00 -12.23 -65.37
CA SER A 86 -26.01 -11.22 -64.99
C SER A 86 -26.68 -9.84 -64.87
N ASP A 87 -26.83 -9.34 -63.66
CA ASP A 87 -26.99 -7.89 -63.44
C ASP A 87 -25.63 -7.30 -63.06
N GLY A 88 -25.21 -6.33 -63.85
CA GLY A 88 -23.88 -5.75 -63.80
C GLY A 88 -23.75 -4.80 -62.62
N MET A 89 -22.81 -5.10 -61.72
CA MET A 89 -22.19 -4.07 -60.87
C MET A 89 -20.70 -4.07 -61.13
N ASP A 90 -20.25 -2.94 -61.66
CA ASP A 90 -18.90 -2.64 -62.10
C ASP A 90 -17.84 -3.00 -61.06
N PHE A 91 -17.08 -4.01 -61.43
CA PHE A 91 -15.91 -4.54 -60.76
C PHE A 91 -14.74 -3.58 -60.96
N LYS A 92 -14.67 -2.50 -60.16
CA LYS A 92 -13.44 -1.70 -60.07
C LYS A 92 -13.19 -1.20 -58.65
N ARG A 93 -12.52 -2.09 -57.91
CA ARG A 93 -11.64 -1.83 -56.76
C ARG A 93 -12.31 -1.72 -55.39
N MET A 94 -12.95 -2.84 -55.05
CA MET A 94 -13.09 -3.35 -53.70
C MET A 94 -11.70 -3.66 -53.11
N THR A 95 -11.24 -2.84 -52.16
CA THR A 95 -10.03 -3.14 -51.36
C THR A 95 -10.38 -3.00 -49.88
N LEU A 96 -10.47 -4.15 -49.22
CA LEU A 96 -10.32 -4.43 -47.78
C LEU A 96 -11.21 -3.67 -46.77
N VAL A 97 -12.36 -4.28 -46.47
CA VAL A 97 -12.84 -4.38 -45.08
C VAL A 97 -12.17 -5.61 -44.46
N GLY A 98 -11.24 -5.37 -43.54
CA GLY A 98 -10.51 -6.40 -42.80
C GLY A 98 -10.45 -6.03 -41.32
N LEU A 99 -11.57 -6.24 -40.64
CA LEU A 99 -11.74 -6.11 -39.19
C LEU A 99 -10.78 -7.08 -38.48
N THR A 100 -9.67 -6.58 -37.94
CA THR A 100 -8.90 -7.29 -36.89
C THR A 100 -8.68 -6.33 -35.74
N VAL A 101 -9.52 -6.48 -34.72
CA VAL A 101 -9.30 -5.91 -33.40
C VAL A 101 -8.01 -6.52 -32.87
N ALA A 102 -6.93 -5.75 -32.89
CA ALA A 102 -5.73 -6.06 -32.13
C ALA A 102 -6.09 -5.93 -30.64
N GLY A 103 -6.54 -7.03 -30.06
CA GLY A 103 -6.71 -7.15 -28.62
C GLY A 103 -5.37 -6.92 -27.95
N MET A 104 -5.16 -5.73 -27.40
CA MET A 104 -4.17 -5.50 -26.37
C MET A 104 -4.62 -6.23 -25.10
N THR A 105 -4.46 -7.55 -25.08
CA THR A 105 -4.36 -8.27 -23.81
C THR A 105 -2.91 -8.19 -23.38
N ALA A 106 -2.50 -7.04 -22.85
CA ALA A 106 -1.41 -6.99 -21.88
C ALA A 106 -1.94 -7.53 -20.54
N GLY A 107 -2.39 -8.79 -20.56
CA GLY A 107 -2.59 -9.54 -19.34
C GLY A 107 -1.20 -9.82 -18.79
N ALA A 108 -0.82 -9.11 -17.74
CA ALA A 108 0.42 -9.38 -17.03
C ALA A 108 0.49 -10.88 -16.71
N VAL A 109 1.46 -11.55 -17.32
CA VAL A 109 1.85 -12.91 -16.96
C VAL A 109 2.41 -12.81 -15.53
N TRP A 110 1.53 -12.93 -14.55
CA TRP A 110 1.96 -13.22 -13.18
C TRP A 110 2.39 -14.68 -13.18
N ALA A 111 3.70 -14.89 -13.30
CA ALA A 111 4.32 -16.19 -13.20
C ALA A 111 3.83 -16.90 -11.93
N ALA A 112 3.17 -18.03 -12.13
CA ALA A 112 2.78 -18.96 -11.08
C ALA A 112 4.04 -19.45 -10.35
N GLY A 113 4.08 -19.26 -9.03
CA GLY A 113 5.19 -19.73 -8.20
C GLY A 113 5.24 -19.26 -6.74
N ASN A 114 4.17 -18.64 -6.20
CA ASN A 114 4.14 -18.25 -4.79
C ASN A 114 2.86 -18.78 -4.14
N ASP A 115 2.99 -19.60 -3.09
CA ASP A 115 1.90 -20.17 -2.27
C ASP A 115 1.15 -19.12 -1.42
N GLY A 116 0.86 -17.95 -1.98
CA GLY A 116 0.18 -16.88 -1.24
C GLY A 116 -0.41 -15.79 -2.13
N PRO A 117 -1.07 -14.80 -1.52
CA PRO A 117 -1.78 -13.77 -2.26
C PRO A 117 -0.86 -13.05 -3.24
N PRO A 118 -1.38 -12.58 -4.38
CA PRO A 118 -0.60 -11.78 -5.33
C PRO A 118 0.07 -10.59 -4.65
N PRO A 119 1.25 -10.15 -5.10
CA PRO A 119 1.98 -9.05 -4.48
C PRO A 119 1.17 -7.77 -4.28
N ALA A 120 0.27 -7.41 -5.22
CA ALA A 120 -0.65 -6.29 -5.05
C ALA A 120 -1.56 -6.45 -3.82
N VAL A 121 -2.13 -7.64 -3.61
CA VAL A 121 -2.97 -7.94 -2.44
C VAL A 121 -2.16 -7.83 -1.15
N LYS A 122 -0.93 -8.38 -1.14
CA LYS A 122 -0.01 -8.30 0.02
C LYS A 122 0.35 -6.85 0.35
N ALA A 123 0.70 -6.05 -0.66
CA ALA A 123 1.05 -4.64 -0.49
C ALA A 123 -0.12 -3.83 0.08
N ARG A 124 -1.32 -3.99 -0.49
CA ARG A 124 -2.55 -3.36 0.01
C ARG A 124 -2.83 -3.71 1.47
N GLN A 125 -2.69 -4.99 1.83
CA GLN A 125 -2.90 -5.45 3.20
C GLN A 125 -1.86 -4.87 4.17
N ALA A 126 -0.58 -4.86 3.79
CA ALA A 126 0.48 -4.27 4.59
C ALA A 126 0.24 -2.76 4.82
N HIS A 127 -0.18 -2.03 3.79
CA HIS A 127 -0.54 -0.62 3.89
C HIS A 127 -1.64 -0.38 4.92
N MET A 128 -2.70 -1.20 4.88
CA MET A 128 -3.79 -1.14 5.86
C MET A 128 -3.36 -1.53 7.28
N GLN A 129 -2.39 -2.43 7.42
CA GLN A 129 -1.81 -2.74 8.74
C GLN A 129 -1.01 -1.58 9.31
N LEU A 130 -0.26 -0.85 8.48
CA LEU A 130 0.46 0.35 8.91
C LEU A 130 -0.49 1.46 9.35
N TYR A 131 -1.63 1.65 8.65
CA TYR A 131 -2.70 2.52 9.15
C TYR A 131 -3.21 2.07 10.51
N ALA A 132 -3.56 0.79 10.65
CA ALA A 132 -4.10 0.24 11.89
C ALA A 132 -3.13 0.37 13.06
N PHE A 133 -1.84 0.13 12.84
CA PHE A 133 -0.79 0.26 13.85
C PHE A 133 -0.69 1.69 14.39
N ASN A 134 -0.55 2.68 13.50
CA ASN A 134 -0.41 4.08 13.91
C ASN A 134 -1.70 4.63 14.54
N LEU A 135 -2.86 4.35 13.93
CA LEU A 135 -4.14 4.76 14.49
C LEU A 135 -4.44 4.08 15.83
N GLY A 136 -3.99 2.83 16.01
CA GLY A 136 -4.14 2.08 17.26
C GLY A 136 -3.39 2.74 18.43
N MET A 137 -2.14 3.18 18.21
CA MET A 137 -1.37 3.92 19.21
C MET A 137 -2.08 5.22 19.62
N LEU A 138 -2.51 6.00 18.62
CA LEU A 138 -3.25 7.25 18.83
C LEU A 138 -4.57 7.01 19.58
N GLY A 139 -5.31 5.97 19.19
CA GLY A 139 -6.57 5.59 19.82
C GLY A 139 -6.40 5.13 21.27
N ALA A 140 -5.32 4.40 21.58
CA ALA A 140 -5.01 3.99 22.95
C ALA A 140 -4.73 5.20 23.86
N MET A 141 -3.92 6.15 23.40
CA MET A 141 -3.65 7.40 24.12
C MET A 141 -4.92 8.26 24.27
N ALA A 142 -5.69 8.44 23.19
CA ALA A 142 -6.92 9.23 23.22
C ALA A 142 -7.95 8.68 24.24
N LYS A 143 -8.05 7.36 24.35
CA LYS A 143 -8.96 6.67 25.29
C LYS A 143 -8.41 6.56 26.72
N GLY A 144 -7.15 6.97 26.97
CA GLY A 144 -6.49 6.78 28.26
C GLY A 144 -6.13 5.32 28.57
N ALA A 145 -6.11 4.45 27.56
CA ALA A 145 -5.63 3.07 27.71
C ALA A 145 -4.09 2.97 27.66
N ALA A 146 -3.43 4.05 27.22
CA ALA A 146 -2.00 4.27 27.31
C ALA A 146 -1.75 5.71 27.76
N GLU A 147 -0.65 5.95 28.48
CA GLU A 147 -0.20 7.29 28.86
C GLU A 147 0.03 8.17 27.63
N PHE A 148 -0.38 9.43 27.70
CA PHE A 148 -0.19 10.37 26.59
C PHE A 148 1.28 10.80 26.51
N ASP A 149 1.86 10.62 25.32
CA ASP A 149 3.21 11.04 24.98
C ASP A 149 3.12 11.87 23.69
N ALA A 150 3.31 13.18 23.81
CA ALA A 150 3.11 14.13 22.73
C ALA A 150 3.98 13.82 21.51
N GLU A 151 5.22 13.40 21.72
CA GLU A 151 6.11 13.08 20.61
C GLU A 151 5.71 11.78 19.92
N LYS A 152 5.32 10.74 20.68
CA LYS A 152 4.82 9.49 20.09
C LYS A 152 3.52 9.73 19.34
N ALA A 153 2.62 10.56 19.88
CA ALA A 153 1.39 10.93 19.20
C ALA A 153 1.70 11.67 17.88
N GLN A 154 2.57 12.68 17.91
CA GLN A 154 2.93 13.41 16.71
C GLN A 154 3.61 12.51 15.66
N ARG A 155 4.51 11.62 16.06
CA ARG A 155 5.15 10.65 15.15
C ARG A 155 4.13 9.72 14.50
N ALA A 156 3.19 9.16 15.27
CA ALA A 156 2.15 8.29 14.73
C ALA A 156 1.23 9.05 13.75
N ALA A 157 0.88 10.30 14.05
CA ALA A 157 0.08 11.13 13.15
C ALA A 157 0.84 11.51 11.86
N ASN A 158 2.14 11.81 11.96
CA ASN A 158 3.00 12.04 10.80
C ASN A 158 3.13 10.79 9.92
N ASN A 159 3.19 9.59 10.51
CA ASN A 159 3.20 8.34 9.76
C ASN A 159 1.89 8.13 9.00
N LEU A 160 0.74 8.41 9.62
CA LEU A 160 -0.55 8.36 8.93
C LEU A 160 -0.58 9.34 7.75
N ALA A 161 -0.07 10.56 7.95
CA ALA A 161 0.06 11.58 6.92
C ALA A 161 0.91 11.07 5.73
N ALA A 162 2.05 10.46 6.01
CA ALA A 162 2.89 9.86 4.99
C ALA A 162 2.16 8.73 4.24
N LEU A 163 1.46 7.85 4.95
CA LEU A 163 0.74 6.72 4.36
C LEU A 163 -0.39 7.16 3.42
N VAL A 164 -1.14 8.22 3.76
CA VAL A 164 -2.17 8.75 2.87
C VAL A 164 -1.59 9.45 1.64
N SER A 165 -0.34 9.91 1.69
CA SER A 165 0.35 10.55 0.55
C SER A 165 1.08 9.58 -0.39
N ILE A 166 1.18 8.29 -0.04
CA ILE A 166 1.76 7.27 -0.94
C ILE A 166 0.80 7.04 -2.10
N ASP A 167 1.32 7.03 -3.33
CA ASP A 167 0.58 6.58 -4.50
C ASP A 167 0.29 5.07 -4.36
N GLN A 168 -1.00 4.74 -4.41
CA GLN A 168 -1.50 3.40 -4.14
C GLN A 168 -1.90 2.64 -5.40
N THR A 169 -1.87 3.29 -6.57
CA THR A 169 -2.46 2.81 -7.83
C THR A 169 -2.00 1.40 -8.20
N ASP A 170 -0.71 1.11 -8.01
CA ASP A 170 -0.09 -0.17 -8.37
C ASP A 170 -0.54 -1.39 -7.54
N TYR A 171 -1.25 -1.18 -6.43
CA TYR A 171 -1.77 -2.28 -5.60
C TYR A 171 -3.30 -2.29 -5.45
N TRP A 172 -3.99 -1.43 -6.20
CA TRP A 172 -5.44 -1.46 -6.42
C TRP A 172 -5.76 -1.98 -7.83
N VAL A 173 -5.29 -3.18 -8.13
CA VAL A 173 -5.38 -3.78 -9.48
C VAL A 173 -6.69 -4.57 -9.67
N PRO A 174 -7.42 -4.40 -10.79
CA PRO A 174 -8.59 -5.23 -11.11
C PRO A 174 -8.29 -6.73 -11.10
N GLY A 175 -9.30 -7.56 -10.80
CA GLY A 175 -9.12 -9.01 -10.63
C GLY A 175 -8.40 -9.40 -9.33
N THR A 176 -8.26 -8.47 -8.39
CA THR A 176 -7.72 -8.73 -7.04
C THR A 176 -8.78 -8.59 -5.94
N SER A 177 -10.05 -8.77 -6.27
CA SER A 177 -11.15 -8.74 -5.31
C SER A 177 -11.39 -10.13 -4.71
N SER A 178 -12.30 -10.19 -3.74
CA SER A 178 -12.75 -11.42 -3.10
C SER A 178 -13.55 -12.33 -4.02
N ALA A 179 -14.03 -11.82 -5.17
CA ALA A 179 -14.63 -12.64 -6.21
C ALA A 179 -13.59 -13.50 -6.95
N GLU A 180 -12.32 -13.06 -7.01
CA GLU A 180 -11.25 -13.77 -7.70
C GLU A 180 -10.23 -14.42 -6.75
N ILE A 181 -10.01 -13.86 -5.56
CA ILE A 181 -8.93 -14.25 -4.64
C ILE A 181 -9.47 -14.45 -3.22
N MET A 182 -9.35 -15.65 -2.66
CA MET A 182 -9.88 -15.96 -1.33
C MET A 182 -9.17 -15.21 -0.20
N GLU A 183 -7.90 -14.89 -0.37
CA GLU A 183 -7.05 -14.25 0.64
C GLU A 183 -7.31 -12.74 0.80
N THR A 184 -8.28 -12.18 0.06
CA THR A 184 -8.65 -10.77 0.15
C THR A 184 -10.11 -10.59 0.54
N ARG A 185 -10.39 -9.50 1.25
CA ARG A 185 -11.75 -9.07 1.62
C ARG A 185 -12.20 -7.85 0.85
N LEU A 186 -11.48 -7.52 -0.22
CA LEU A 186 -11.86 -6.44 -1.10
C LEU A 186 -13.12 -6.86 -1.86
N LYS A 187 -14.18 -6.07 -1.73
CA LYS A 187 -15.40 -6.24 -2.50
C LYS A 187 -15.18 -5.88 -3.98
N PRO A 188 -15.70 -6.66 -4.94
CA PRO A 188 -15.59 -6.34 -6.37
C PRO A 188 -16.20 -4.97 -6.70
N GLU A 189 -17.23 -4.54 -5.95
CA GLU A 189 -17.93 -3.27 -6.13
C GLU A 189 -17.03 -2.03 -5.99
N LEU A 190 -15.83 -2.18 -5.41
CA LEU A 190 -14.84 -1.09 -5.39
C LEU A 190 -14.46 -0.66 -6.81
N PHE A 191 -14.27 -1.62 -7.73
CA PHE A 191 -13.83 -1.34 -9.09
C PHE A 191 -14.95 -0.74 -9.96
N ASP A 192 -16.20 -0.98 -9.60
CA ASP A 192 -17.36 -0.38 -10.26
C ASP A 192 -17.66 1.05 -9.79
N ASN A 193 -17.11 1.46 -8.64
CA ASN A 193 -17.44 2.72 -7.95
C ASN A 193 -16.22 3.60 -7.67
N ILE A 194 -15.21 3.59 -8.54
CA ILE A 194 -13.96 4.37 -8.39
C ILE A 194 -14.19 5.85 -8.00
N PRO A 195 -15.17 6.60 -8.55
CA PRO A 195 -15.41 7.98 -8.11
C PRO A 195 -15.76 8.12 -6.62
N ASP A 196 -16.52 7.18 -6.06
CA ASP A 196 -16.87 7.15 -4.65
C ASP A 196 -15.66 6.77 -3.77
N VAL A 197 -14.83 5.85 -4.27
CA VAL A 197 -13.56 5.46 -3.63
C VAL A 197 -12.63 6.67 -3.51
N ILE A 198 -12.42 7.42 -4.60
CA ILE A 198 -11.60 8.63 -4.62
C ILE A 198 -12.15 9.65 -3.61
N THR A 199 -13.47 9.86 -3.58
CA THR A 199 -14.11 10.75 -2.60
C THR A 199 -13.81 10.34 -1.16
N LYS A 200 -13.87 9.03 -0.86
CA LYS A 200 -13.59 8.50 0.48
C LYS A 200 -12.11 8.57 0.85
N VAL A 201 -11.20 8.36 -0.11
CA VAL A 201 -9.76 8.52 0.07
C VAL A 201 -9.43 9.98 0.38
N LYS A 202 -10.00 10.93 -0.36
CA LYS A 202 -9.83 12.36 -0.10
C LYS A 202 -10.33 12.76 1.29
N ALA A 203 -11.48 12.23 1.72
CA ALA A 203 -12.00 12.47 3.07
C ALA A 203 -11.07 11.90 4.16
N LEU A 204 -10.43 10.75 3.92
CA LEU A 204 -9.42 10.21 4.83
C LEU A 204 -8.18 11.09 4.88
N GLU A 205 -7.66 11.52 3.73
CA GLU A 205 -6.51 12.44 3.63
C GLU A 205 -6.75 13.71 4.45
N ASP A 206 -7.89 14.39 4.23
CA ASP A 206 -8.24 15.63 4.92
C ASP A 206 -8.33 15.43 6.45
N ALA A 207 -8.97 14.34 6.88
CA ALA A 207 -9.07 14.01 8.30
C ALA A 207 -7.69 13.72 8.92
N VAL A 208 -6.81 13.04 8.18
CA VAL A 208 -5.45 12.73 8.65
C VAL A 208 -4.58 13.99 8.72
N MET A 209 -4.70 14.92 7.76
CA MET A 209 -3.99 16.21 7.83
C MET A 209 -4.44 17.04 9.03
N ALA A 210 -5.74 17.08 9.30
CA ALA A 210 -6.27 17.74 10.49
C ALA A 210 -5.76 17.09 11.79
N LEU A 211 -5.72 15.75 11.85
CA LEU A 211 -5.16 15.01 12.97
C LEU A 211 -3.67 15.31 13.16
N GLN A 212 -2.89 15.34 12.08
CA GLN A 212 -1.46 15.66 12.11
C GLN A 212 -1.20 17.02 12.75
N GLY A 213 -2.00 18.04 12.43
CA GLY A 213 -1.87 19.37 13.02
C GLY A 213 -2.27 19.47 14.49
N ALA A 214 -3.05 18.52 15.00
CA ALA A 214 -3.63 18.57 16.35
C ALA A 214 -3.01 17.54 17.35
N ALA A 215 -2.31 16.52 16.86
CA ALA A 215 -1.87 15.37 17.66
C ALA A 215 -0.84 15.69 18.76
N GLY A 216 -0.20 16.85 18.72
CA GLY A 216 0.80 17.28 19.72
C GLY A 216 0.24 17.52 21.13
N THR A 217 -1.08 17.51 21.32
CA THR A 217 -1.73 17.61 22.63
C THR A 217 -2.82 16.55 22.78
N LEU A 218 -3.11 16.13 24.02
CA LEU A 218 -4.14 15.13 24.28
C LEU A 218 -5.53 15.58 23.84
N ASP A 219 -5.88 16.85 24.09
CA ASP A 219 -7.17 17.41 23.69
C ASP A 219 -7.28 17.55 22.18
N GLY A 220 -6.21 18.02 21.51
CA GLY A 220 -6.16 18.09 20.05
C GLY A 220 -6.28 16.70 19.40
N LEU A 221 -5.56 15.70 19.93
CA LEU A 221 -5.68 14.31 19.53
C LEU A 221 -7.12 13.79 19.67
N ARG A 222 -7.74 13.99 20.84
CA ARG A 222 -9.12 13.54 21.11
C ARG A 222 -10.13 14.22 20.18
N GLY A 223 -9.95 15.51 19.90
CA GLY A 223 -10.81 16.27 18.99
C GLY A 223 -10.69 15.82 17.53
N ALA A 224 -9.49 15.43 17.08
CA ALA A 224 -9.22 15.18 15.66
C ALA A 224 -9.25 13.70 15.24
N ILE A 225 -9.15 12.74 16.17
CA ILE A 225 -9.07 11.31 15.82
C ILE A 225 -10.41 10.72 15.32
N GLY A 226 -11.54 11.28 15.75
CA GLY A 226 -12.88 10.81 15.38
C GLY A 226 -13.14 10.79 13.87
N PRO A 227 -12.94 11.92 13.16
CA PRO A 227 -13.06 11.98 11.70
C PRO A 227 -12.23 10.94 10.94
N VAL A 228 -11.00 10.66 11.39
CA VAL A 228 -10.14 9.63 10.77
C VAL A 228 -10.79 8.24 10.91
N GLY A 229 -11.23 7.88 12.11
CA GLY A 229 -11.96 6.62 12.32
C GLY A 229 -13.25 6.54 11.50
N GLY A 230 -13.96 7.66 11.36
CA GLY A 230 -15.15 7.79 10.51
C GLY A 230 -14.85 7.49 9.04
N ALA A 231 -13.79 8.08 8.48
CA ALA A 231 -13.36 7.84 7.10
C ALA A 231 -12.94 6.39 6.86
N CYS A 232 -12.15 5.80 7.77
CA CYS A 232 -11.82 4.37 7.72
C CYS A 232 -13.08 3.49 7.72
N GLY A 233 -14.07 3.83 8.56
CA GLY A 233 -15.34 3.13 8.65
C GLY A 233 -16.19 3.26 7.38
N ALA A 234 -16.24 4.44 6.79
CA ALA A 234 -17.01 4.71 5.57
C ALA A 234 -16.53 3.86 4.38
N CYS A 235 -15.21 3.78 4.17
CA CYS A 235 -14.63 2.93 3.13
C CYS A 235 -14.85 1.45 3.43
N HIS A 236 -14.56 0.99 4.64
CA HIS A 236 -14.69 -0.43 4.98
C HIS A 236 -16.13 -0.94 4.93
N LYS A 237 -17.13 -0.13 5.30
CA LYS A 237 -18.54 -0.52 5.21
C LYS A 237 -18.97 -0.74 3.76
N ALA A 238 -18.46 0.08 2.84
CA ALA A 238 -18.77 -0.02 1.42
C ALA A 238 -18.01 -1.16 0.74
N TYR A 239 -16.70 -1.27 0.98
CA TYR A 239 -15.80 -2.03 0.10
C TYR A 239 -15.00 -3.16 0.77
N ARG A 240 -15.25 -3.46 2.05
CA ARG A 240 -14.59 -4.57 2.74
C ARG A 240 -15.62 -5.57 3.24
N GLU A 241 -15.48 -6.82 2.83
CA GLU A 241 -16.26 -7.93 3.40
C GLU A 241 -16.07 -8.00 4.92
N PRO A 242 -17.01 -8.50 5.73
CA PRO A 242 -16.82 -8.71 7.17
C PRO A 242 -15.73 -9.77 7.45
N LYS A 243 -15.25 -9.85 8.70
CA LYS A 243 -14.37 -10.95 9.10
C LYS A 243 -15.24 -12.21 9.11
N GLN A 244 -14.80 -13.25 8.40
CA GLN A 244 -15.35 -14.58 8.54
C GLN A 244 -14.90 -15.18 9.88
#